data_AF-A0A957DE20-F1
#
_entry.id   AF-A0A957DE20-F1
#
_cell.length_a   1.000
_cell.length_b   1.000
_cell.length_c   1.000
_cell.angle_alpha   90.00
_cell.angle_beta   90.00
_cell.angle_gamma   90.00
#
_symmetry.space_group_name_H-M   'P 1'
#
loop_
_entity.id
_entity.type
_entity.pdbx_description
1 polymer ?
#
loop_
_entity_poly.entity_id
_entity_poly.type
_entity_poly.pdbx_seq_one_letter_code
_entity_poly.pdbx_strand_id
1 'polypeptide(L)' 'MLVKRLILAVISIAFGTLVTMGVTFAIGTNPAEFGFVYFFFTSLALACALGIWLDKFMQTGILPK' A
#
# COMPACT_ATOMS: atom_id res chain seq x y z
N MET A 1 -1.07 -8.44 19.55
CA MET A 1 -2.00 -8.18 18.43
C MET A 1 -1.78 -6.79 17.81
N LEU A 2 -1.84 -5.72 18.61
CA LEU A 2 -1.74 -4.33 18.12
C LEU A 2 -0.42 -4.04 17.37
N VAL A 3 0.72 -4.50 17.90
CA VAL A 3 2.04 -4.34 17.25
C VAL A 3 2.08 -4.99 15.86
N LYS A 4 1.54 -6.21 15.70
CA LYS A 4 1.49 -6.89 14.38
C LYS A 4 0.64 -6.11 13.38
N ARG A 5 -0.47 -5.53 13.83
CA ARG A 5 -1.36 -4.71 12.99
C ARG A 5 -0.68 -3.43 12.53
N LEU A 6 0.07 -2.76 13.41
CA LEU A 6 0.84 -1.57 13.07
C LEU A 6 1.95 -1.89 12.06
N ILE A 7 2.69 -2.98 12.27
CA ILE A 7 3.72 -3.44 11.33
C ILE A 7 3.11 -3.73 9.95
N LEU A 8 1.99 -4.45 9.90
CA LEU A 8 1.27 -4.73 8.66
C LEU A 8 0.85 -3.45 7.95
N ALA A 9 0.27 -2.49 8.69
CA ALA A 9 -0.17 -1.22 8.13
C ALA A 9 1.01 -0.43 7.53
N VAL A 10 2.13 -0.33 8.26
CA VAL A 10 3.33 0.38 7.78
C VAL A 10 3.90 -0.28 6.53
N ILE A 11 4.05 -1.61 6.52
CA ILE A 11 4.57 -2.35 5.35
C ILE A 11 3.66 -2.15 4.14
N SER A 12 2.33 -2.22 4.36
CA SER A 12 1.34 -2.09 3.30
C SER A 12 1.35 -0.69 2.67
N ILE A 13 1.39 0.35 3.50
CA ILE A 13 1.44 1.75 3.04
C ILE A 13 2.76 2.02 2.32
N ALA A 14 3.89 1.55 2.87
CA ALA A 14 5.20 1.70 2.25
C ALA A 14 5.24 1.03 0.88
N PHE A 15 4.73 -0.19 0.77
CA PHE A 15 4.63 -0.90 -0.51
C PHE A 15 3.77 -0.14 -1.52
N GLY A 16 2.55 0.24 -1.15
CA GLY A 16 1.66 0.96 -2.07
C GLY A 16 2.27 2.26 -2.60
N THR A 17 2.94 3.00 -1.72
CA THR A 17 3.62 4.26 -2.08
C THR A 17 4.82 4.02 -2.99
N LEU A 18 5.72 3.11 -2.63
CA LEU A 18 6.94 2.83 -3.39
C LEU A 18 6.64 2.22 -4.76
N VAL A 19 5.66 1.33 -4.84
CA VAL A 19 5.23 0.75 -6.13
C VAL A 19 4.60 1.82 -7.01
N THR A 20 3.75 2.69 -6.46
CA THR A 20 3.17 3.79 -7.24
C THR A 20 4.26 4.74 -7.74
N MET A 21 5.25 5.07 -6.91
CA MET A 21 6.42 5.83 -7.36
C MET A 21 7.15 5.12 -8.50
N GLY A 22 7.48 3.84 -8.33
CA GLY A 22 8.14 3.03 -9.35
C GLY A 22 7.37 3.00 -10.68
N VAL A 23 6.05 2.85 -10.63
CA VAL A 23 5.19 2.89 -11.82
C VAL A 23 5.23 4.27 -12.47
N THR A 24 5.12 5.36 -11.68
CA THR A 24 5.19 6.73 -12.24
C THR A 24 6.53 6.98 -12.96
N PHE A 25 7.65 6.56 -12.37
CA PHE A 25 8.96 6.64 -13.02
C PHE A 25 9.04 5.78 -14.28
N ALA A 26 8.48 4.57 -14.26
CA ALA A 26 8.50 3.66 -15.40
C ALA A 26 7.71 4.16 -16.62
N ILE A 27 6.63 4.93 -16.39
CA ILE A 27 5.84 5.54 -17.47
C ILE A 27 6.37 6.93 -17.89
N GLY A 28 7.51 7.36 -17.34
CA GLY A 28 8.15 8.63 -17.69
C GLY A 28 7.44 9.87 -17.16
N THR A 29 6.63 9.74 -16.11
CA THR A 29 6.01 10.88 -15.42
C THR A 29 6.64 11.10 -14.04
N ASN A 30 6.26 12.17 -13.37
CA ASN A 30 6.62 12.42 -11.97
C ASN A 30 5.36 12.50 -11.09
N PRO A 31 5.48 12.36 -9.76
CA PRO A 31 4.31 12.43 -8.87
C PRO A 31 3.53 13.76 -8.93
N ALA A 32 4.17 14.86 -9.35
CA ALA A 32 3.51 16.15 -9.48
C ALA A 32 2.59 16.19 -10.72
N GLU A 33 3.05 15.64 -11.85
CA GLU A 33 2.30 15.49 -13.09
C GLU A 33 1.22 14.40 -12.99
N PHE A 34 1.54 13.27 -12.35
CA PHE A 34 0.59 12.19 -12.11
C PHE A 34 -0.60 12.67 -11.26
N GLY A 35 -0.37 13.68 -10.42
CA GLY A 35 -1.38 14.32 -9.61
C GLY A 35 -1.62 13.60 -8.28
N PHE A 36 -1.79 14.38 -7.22
CA PHE A 36 -1.94 13.85 -5.85
C PHE A 36 -3.11 12.88 -5.72
N VAL A 37 -4.25 13.19 -6.32
CA VAL A 37 -5.47 12.35 -6.23
C VAL A 37 -5.22 10.97 -6.82
N TYR A 38 -4.66 10.91 -8.03
CA TYR A 38 -4.31 9.63 -8.67
C TYR A 38 -3.23 8.89 -7.89
N PHE A 39 -2.19 9.58 -7.43
CA PHE A 39 -1.13 8.98 -6.62
C PHE A 39 -1.68 8.35 -5.34
N PHE A 40 -2.52 9.08 -4.61
CA PHE A 40 -3.11 8.64 -3.36
C PHE A 40 -4.00 7.42 -3.56
N PHE A 41 -4.95 7.46 -4.50
CA PHE A 41 -5.86 6.33 -4.73
C PHE A 41 -5.13 5.10 -5.29
N THR A 42 -4.12 5.28 -6.15
CA THR A 42 -3.32 4.17 -6.67
C THR A 42 -2.50 3.52 -5.54
N SER A 43 -1.82 4.33 -4.73
CA SER A 43 -1.03 3.85 -3.60
C SER A 43 -1.91 3.15 -2.55
N LEU A 44 -3.08 3.72 -2.25
CA LEU A 44 -4.03 3.17 -1.30
C LEU A 44 -4.57 1.83 -1.78
N ALA A 45 -4.95 1.71 -3.06
CA ALA A 45 -5.44 0.45 -3.61
C ALA A 45 -4.38 -0.67 -3.49
N LEU A 46 -3.13 -0.37 -3.83
CA LEU A 46 -2.00 -1.31 -3.70
C LEU A 46 -1.71 -1.65 -2.24
N ALA A 47 -1.76 -0.67 -1.34
CA ALA A 47 -1.58 -0.88 0.09
C ALA A 47 -2.67 -1.79 0.67
N CYS A 48 -3.94 -1.56 0.32
CA CYS A 48 -5.04 -2.42 0.74
C CYS A 48 -4.89 -3.85 0.20
N ALA A 49 -4.52 -4.01 -1.08
CA ALA A 49 -4.30 -5.32 -1.68
C ALA A 49 -3.20 -6.11 -0.94
N LEU A 50 -2.05 -5.48 -0.65
CA LEU A 50 -0.99 -6.13 0.11
C LEU A 50 -1.39 -6.37 1.57
N GLY A 51 -2.09 -5.43 2.20
CA GLY A 51 -2.54 -5.56 3.59
C GLY A 51 -3.49 -6.74 3.79
N ILE A 52 -4.43 -6.95 2.86
CA ILE A 52 -5.32 -8.12 2.85
C ILE A 52 -4.50 -9.41 2.73
N TRP A 53 -3.53 -9.43 1.83
CA TRP A 53 -2.68 -10.59 1.61
C TRP A 53 -1.80 -10.90 2.84
N LEU A 54 -1.15 -9.88 3.41
CA LEU A 54 -0.29 -10.00 4.59
C LEU A 54 -1.06 -10.41 5.85
N ASP A 55 -2.32 -9.98 6.00
CA ASP A 55 -3.13 -10.35 7.17
C ASP A 55 -3.30 -11.87 7.27
N LYS A 56 -3.43 -12.55 6.11
CA LYS A 56 -3.50 -14.01 6.03
C LYS A 56 -2.26 -14.70 6.64
N PHE A 57 -1.07 -14.16 6.42
CA PHE A 57 0.19 -14.75 6.92
C PHE A 57 0.53 -14.31 8.34
N MET A 58 0.27 -13.05 8.66
CA MET A 58 0.61 -12.47 9.96
C MET A 58 -0.41 -12.77 11.06
N GLN A 59 -1.57 -13.33 10.68
CA GLN A 59 -2.68 -13.68 11.56
C GLN A 59 -3.06 -12.50 12.47
N THR A 60 -3.17 -11.30 11.89
CA THR A 60 -3.41 -10.09 12.68
C THR A 60 -4.89 -9.91 13.04
N GLY A 61 -5.77 -10.65 12.36
CA GLY A 61 -7.21 -10.67 12.59
C GLY A 61 -7.83 -9.32 12.29
N ILE A 62 -7.35 -8.66 11.24
CA ILE A 62 -7.96 -7.43 10.70
C ILE A 62 -9.17 -7.82 9.86
N LEU A 63 -9.02 -8.86 9.03
CA LEU A 63 -10.12 -9.43 8.27
C LEU A 63 -10.93 -10.40 9.13
N PRO A 64 -12.27 -10.41 8.97
CA PRO A 64 -13.11 -11.44 9.55
C PRO A 64 -12.77 -12.82 8.95
N LYS A 65 -13.10 -13.88 9.69
CA LYS A 65 -12.87 -15.28 9.27
C LYS A 65 -13.78 -15.68 8.11
#